data_AF-A0A924TRA8-F1
#
_entry.id   AF-A0A924TRA8-F1
#
_cell.length_a   1.000
_cell.length_b   1.000
_cell.length_c   1.000
_cell.angle_alpha   90.00
_cell.angle_beta   90.00
_cell.angle_gamma   90.00
#
_symmetry.space_group_name_H-M   'P 1'
#
loop_
_entity.id
_entity.type
_entity.pdbx_description
1 polymer ?
#
loop_
_entity_poly.entity_id
_entity_poly.type
_entity_poly.pdbx_seq_one_letter_code
_entity_poly.pdbx_strand_id
1 'polypeptide(L)'
;GAFSEDLNASFGGATGAATGSGSILGRLAGTSNTGSGAITVGVDTSTAGARTGGVTLNYQTTGTVNGVSNGLGVASVGSQIVTVNGNVFLAAAGAIQTAALNFGTVQVGQSVSQNLVIRNTAVGTNGFVEDLNASFGSSNGTGSGLISGSGSLSGILAGTNSTGANGLMTVAVNTVNAGVINGGIAVNYFTAGTVNGLGNGLGSAAVGGQNYGVVGTIEAVGNVISQASPLVNNPAINFGAMRVGDASPTAKVSVTNVATTAPQAALNASISSNGGPVFASGGFNLLAPGSTSANQLTVGMNTAVAGNYTGGNSGSATIAFVSDASNVGNCAPNCQLDLAPQLVSVSGKVYTPAVAQVNTTSVDFGIVHRGDVVALRDISVSNTAQATAANDTLRGSAGSASSPFTASGSFADLAAQGTAGAALQVGLNTAVAGVFNGSAGANFASHDAELADLALGSQSIALKGQVNNYAEVALAKAGEGQWSVGNHSYTLDFGTVLLGSGEHSAKLSVLNAAIGPADLLSGNFDLTGLGPNFTLSGFGSFADLTAGGSFGGLNVLFASDVQGAFLSSIVLHGTGSNASGFIGQLDDTTLVLRGNVNVVAVPEPGTYVLMFAGLLVVVGASKARRGQAAARAA
;
A
#
# COMPACT_ATOMS: atom_id res chain seq x y z
N GLY A 1 -21.13 113.90 -19.80
CA GLY A 1 -20.77 115.18 -19.14
C GLY A 1 -22.04 115.85 -18.64
N ALA A 2 -21.93 116.96 -17.91
CA ALA A 2 -23.09 117.64 -17.28
C ALA A 2 -24.20 118.11 -18.26
N PHE A 3 -23.93 118.06 -19.57
CA PHE A 3 -24.86 118.43 -20.65
C PHE A 3 -25.12 117.29 -21.65
N SER A 4 -24.87 116.04 -21.26
CA SER A 4 -25.16 114.88 -22.12
C SER A 4 -26.61 114.46 -21.95
N GLU A 5 -27.33 114.28 -23.07
CA GLU A 5 -28.72 113.81 -23.05
C GLU A 5 -28.84 112.41 -22.44
N ASP A 6 -29.97 112.14 -21.80
CA ASP A 6 -30.32 110.80 -21.34
C ASP A 6 -30.59 109.89 -22.54
N LEU A 7 -30.38 108.59 -22.36
CA LEU A 7 -30.44 107.59 -23.41
C LEU A 7 -31.64 106.66 -23.23
N ASN A 8 -32.47 106.54 -24.26
CA ASN A 8 -33.39 105.43 -24.41
C ASN A 8 -32.71 104.31 -25.19
N ALA A 9 -32.86 103.08 -24.71
CA ALA A 9 -32.46 101.87 -25.42
C ALA A 9 -33.69 100.98 -25.59
N SER A 10 -34.01 100.57 -26.81
CA SER A 10 -35.16 99.70 -27.08
C SER A 10 -34.79 98.52 -27.96
N PHE A 11 -35.54 97.43 -27.83
CA PHE A 11 -35.44 96.30 -28.74
C PHE A 11 -35.85 96.73 -30.16
N GLY A 12 -34.93 96.58 -31.11
CA GLY A 12 -35.12 96.96 -32.51
C GLY A 12 -35.46 95.80 -33.45
N GLY A 13 -35.28 94.55 -32.99
CA GLY A 13 -35.50 93.34 -33.78
C GLY A 13 -34.50 92.24 -33.42
N ALA A 14 -34.84 90.99 -33.78
CA ALA A 14 -33.96 89.84 -33.60
C ALA A 14 -33.75 89.12 -34.95
N THR A 15 -32.58 88.50 -35.10
CA THR A 15 -32.20 87.71 -36.28
C THR A 15 -31.61 86.37 -35.85
N GLY A 16 -31.63 85.37 -36.73
CA GLY A 16 -31.15 84.03 -36.40
C GLY A 16 -31.98 83.40 -35.29
N ALA A 17 -31.32 82.75 -34.33
CA ALA A 17 -31.96 82.07 -33.20
C ALA A 17 -32.09 82.96 -31.94
N ALA A 18 -31.84 84.27 -32.04
CA ALA A 18 -31.97 85.16 -30.90
C ALA A 18 -33.44 85.55 -30.68
N THR A 19 -33.83 85.71 -29.42
CA THR A 19 -35.09 86.32 -29.01
C THR A 19 -34.80 87.56 -28.17
N GLY A 20 -35.66 88.57 -28.22
CA GLY A 20 -35.47 89.79 -27.45
C GLY A 20 -36.74 90.61 -27.32
N SER A 21 -36.84 91.37 -26.24
CA SER A 21 -37.95 92.29 -26.01
C SER A 21 -37.59 93.36 -24.97
N GLY A 22 -38.40 94.41 -24.89
CA GLY A 22 -38.33 95.43 -23.86
C GLY A 22 -37.54 96.68 -24.25
N SER A 23 -37.39 97.56 -23.27
CA SER A 23 -36.71 98.84 -23.40
C SER A 23 -36.26 99.36 -22.04
N ILE A 24 -35.21 100.18 -22.03
CA ILE A 24 -34.74 100.99 -20.91
C ILE A 24 -34.92 102.45 -21.31
N LEU A 25 -35.65 103.22 -20.50
CA LEU A 25 -35.93 104.62 -20.76
C LEU A 25 -35.16 105.53 -19.79
N GLY A 26 -34.66 106.66 -20.30
CA GLY A 26 -34.09 107.73 -19.48
C GLY A 26 -32.79 107.36 -18.77
N ARG A 27 -31.89 106.62 -19.41
CA ARG A 27 -30.59 106.27 -18.82
C ARG A 27 -29.67 107.48 -18.79
N LEU A 28 -29.36 107.96 -17.59
CA LEU A 28 -28.55 109.17 -17.38
C LEU A 28 -27.08 108.94 -17.76
N ALA A 29 -26.52 109.88 -18.53
CA ALA A 29 -25.15 109.80 -19.02
C ALA A 29 -24.10 109.71 -17.89
N GLY A 30 -23.11 108.83 -18.06
CA GLY A 30 -21.99 108.66 -17.12
C GLY A 30 -22.33 107.94 -15.82
N THR A 31 -23.56 107.43 -15.69
CA THR A 31 -24.02 106.63 -14.55
C THR A 31 -24.26 105.18 -14.99
N SER A 32 -24.13 104.23 -14.06
CA SER A 32 -24.52 102.83 -14.30
C SER A 32 -25.92 102.58 -13.75
N ASN A 33 -26.75 101.83 -14.50
CA ASN A 33 -28.06 101.34 -14.05
C ASN A 33 -29.10 102.39 -13.63
N THR A 34 -29.09 103.58 -14.24
CA THR A 34 -30.18 104.57 -14.12
C THR A 34 -31.23 104.38 -15.23
N GLY A 35 -32.45 104.88 -15.01
CA GLY A 35 -33.58 104.71 -15.94
C GLY A 35 -34.58 103.64 -15.49
N SER A 36 -35.62 103.42 -16.29
CA SER A 36 -36.70 102.47 -15.99
C SER A 36 -36.89 101.43 -17.11
N GLY A 37 -37.25 100.20 -16.72
CA GLY A 37 -37.42 99.07 -17.63
C GLY A 37 -36.20 98.16 -17.75
N ALA A 38 -36.31 97.15 -18.60
CA ALA A 38 -35.27 96.16 -18.85
C ALA A 38 -35.34 95.69 -20.31
N ILE A 39 -34.20 95.18 -20.80
CA ILE A 39 -34.14 94.46 -22.06
C ILE A 39 -33.79 93.01 -21.73
N THR A 40 -34.66 92.09 -22.13
CA THR A 40 -34.43 90.66 -21.99
C THR A 40 -34.01 90.11 -23.34
N VAL A 41 -32.94 89.32 -23.35
CA VAL A 41 -32.46 88.60 -24.53
C VAL A 41 -32.39 87.11 -24.22
N GLY A 42 -32.61 86.29 -25.24
CA GLY A 42 -32.61 84.84 -25.10
C GLY A 42 -32.25 84.13 -26.40
N VAL A 43 -32.25 82.81 -26.33
CA VAL A 43 -32.02 81.91 -27.45
C VAL A 43 -33.30 81.11 -27.69
N ASP A 44 -33.69 80.91 -28.95
CA ASP A 44 -34.76 79.99 -29.33
C ASP A 44 -34.32 78.53 -29.10
N THR A 45 -34.97 77.87 -28.14
CA THR A 45 -34.71 76.48 -27.72
C THR A 45 -35.67 75.47 -28.34
N SER A 46 -36.46 75.86 -29.34
CA SER A 46 -37.44 74.98 -30.00
C SER A 46 -36.83 73.76 -30.67
N THR A 47 -35.54 73.81 -31.02
CA THR A 47 -34.81 72.73 -31.69
C THR A 47 -33.38 72.63 -31.14
N ALA A 48 -32.79 71.42 -31.14
CA ALA A 48 -31.41 71.20 -30.68
C ALA A 48 -30.36 71.69 -31.70
N GLY A 49 -29.16 72.01 -31.25
CA GLY A 49 -28.05 72.52 -32.07
C GLY A 49 -27.35 73.74 -31.46
N ALA A 50 -26.24 74.14 -32.08
CA ALA A 50 -25.62 75.44 -31.81
C ALA A 50 -26.54 76.55 -32.32
N ARG A 51 -26.90 77.48 -31.44
CA ARG A 51 -27.80 78.59 -31.72
C ARG A 51 -27.04 79.90 -31.61
N THR A 52 -27.14 80.71 -32.64
CA THR A 52 -26.59 82.06 -32.69
C THR A 52 -27.60 82.99 -33.35
N GLY A 53 -27.61 84.24 -32.90
CA GLY A 53 -28.41 85.29 -33.48
C GLY A 53 -27.98 86.66 -32.98
N GLY A 54 -28.56 87.70 -33.56
CA GLY A 54 -28.32 89.08 -33.16
C GLY A 54 -29.60 89.72 -32.62
N VAL A 55 -29.51 90.37 -31.46
CA VAL A 55 -30.52 91.30 -30.95
C VAL A 55 -30.06 92.71 -31.24
N THR A 56 -30.82 93.45 -32.04
CA THR A 56 -30.55 94.87 -32.30
C THR A 56 -31.12 95.72 -31.17
N LEU A 57 -30.27 96.54 -30.56
CA LEU A 57 -30.65 97.58 -29.62
C LEU A 57 -30.62 98.93 -30.33
N ASN A 58 -31.77 99.57 -30.43
CA ASN A 58 -31.88 100.91 -30.97
C ASN A 58 -31.65 101.93 -29.86
N TYR A 59 -30.84 102.93 -30.14
CA TYR A 59 -30.55 104.00 -29.20
C TYR A 59 -31.12 105.32 -29.69
N GLN A 60 -31.77 106.03 -28.77
CA GLN A 60 -32.31 107.35 -29.02
C GLN A 60 -31.94 108.27 -27.87
N THR A 61 -31.58 109.51 -28.17
CA THR A 61 -31.56 110.52 -27.13
C THR A 61 -32.98 110.88 -26.73
N THR A 62 -33.17 111.27 -25.49
CA THR A 62 -34.48 111.61 -24.93
C THR A 62 -34.91 113.07 -25.20
N GLY A 63 -34.00 113.92 -25.69
CA GLY A 63 -34.18 115.37 -25.68
C GLY A 63 -34.21 115.95 -24.25
N THR A 64 -33.69 115.21 -23.26
CA THR A 64 -33.61 115.61 -21.85
C THR A 64 -32.19 115.43 -21.31
N VAL A 65 -31.77 116.26 -20.37
CA VAL A 65 -30.56 116.08 -19.56
C VAL A 65 -30.99 115.93 -18.11
N ASN A 66 -30.74 114.77 -17.49
CA ASN A 66 -31.20 114.46 -16.13
C ASN A 66 -32.72 114.65 -15.95
N GLY A 67 -33.50 114.18 -16.95
CA GLY A 67 -34.95 114.26 -16.98
C GLY A 67 -35.54 115.62 -17.36
N VAL A 68 -34.73 116.66 -17.56
CA VAL A 68 -35.19 118.01 -17.94
C VAL A 68 -35.00 118.24 -19.43
N SER A 69 -36.07 118.63 -20.15
CA SER A 69 -36.04 118.88 -21.60
C SER A 69 -35.07 119.99 -21.98
N ASN A 70 -34.31 119.77 -23.06
CA ASN A 70 -33.45 120.77 -23.67
C ASN A 70 -34.03 121.38 -24.97
N GLY A 71 -35.25 120.96 -25.36
CA GLY A 71 -35.96 121.50 -26.53
C GLY A 71 -35.61 120.87 -27.89
N LEU A 72 -34.73 119.86 -27.95
CA LEU A 72 -34.24 119.27 -29.22
C LEU A 72 -35.01 118.02 -29.71
N GLY A 73 -35.93 117.49 -28.90
CA GLY A 73 -36.71 116.28 -29.23
C GLY A 73 -35.87 114.99 -29.19
N VAL A 74 -36.50 113.85 -29.48
CA VAL A 74 -35.79 112.56 -29.54
C VAL A 74 -35.07 112.41 -30.88
N ALA A 75 -33.82 111.93 -30.86
CA ALA A 75 -33.06 111.65 -32.07
C ALA A 75 -32.42 110.26 -32.00
N SER A 76 -32.38 109.53 -33.11
CA SER A 76 -31.63 108.27 -33.16
C SER A 76 -30.14 108.56 -33.06
N VAL A 77 -29.46 107.82 -32.17
CA VAL A 77 -27.99 107.85 -32.04
C VAL A 77 -27.36 106.54 -32.48
N GLY A 78 -28.07 105.84 -33.38
CA GLY A 78 -27.65 104.56 -33.96
C GLY A 78 -28.22 103.34 -33.25
N SER A 79 -27.63 102.20 -33.56
CA SER A 79 -28.00 100.90 -32.99
C SER A 79 -26.77 100.04 -32.78
N GLN A 80 -26.91 99.04 -31.91
CA GLN A 80 -25.88 98.02 -31.69
C GLN A 80 -26.51 96.64 -31.81
N ILE A 81 -25.80 95.70 -32.44
CA ILE A 81 -26.20 94.29 -32.44
C ILE A 81 -25.47 93.60 -31.29
N VAL A 82 -26.23 92.99 -30.39
CA VAL A 82 -25.74 92.08 -29.36
C VAL A 82 -25.85 90.67 -29.90
N THR A 83 -24.72 89.98 -30.01
CA THR A 83 -24.72 88.56 -30.39
C THR A 83 -25.15 87.72 -29.21
N VAL A 84 -26.13 86.84 -29.43
CA VAL A 84 -26.64 85.90 -28.44
C VAL A 84 -26.38 84.48 -28.93
N ASN A 85 -25.60 83.73 -28.16
CA ASN A 85 -25.17 82.36 -28.51
C ASN A 85 -25.52 81.38 -27.39
N GLY A 86 -25.88 80.15 -27.76
CA GLY A 86 -26.10 79.05 -26.83
C GLY A 86 -26.18 77.71 -27.53
N ASN A 87 -25.89 76.61 -26.83
CA ASN A 87 -26.11 75.26 -27.33
C ASN A 87 -27.42 74.73 -26.75
N VAL A 88 -28.26 74.15 -27.60
CA VAL A 88 -29.51 73.50 -27.20
C VAL A 88 -29.35 72.00 -27.39
N PHE A 89 -29.62 71.22 -26.36
CA PHE A 89 -29.45 69.77 -26.37
C PHE A 89 -30.81 69.06 -26.38
N LEU A 90 -30.91 68.01 -27.19
CA LEU A 90 -32.03 67.09 -27.18
C LEU A 90 -31.83 66.08 -26.04
N ALA A 91 -32.82 66.00 -25.15
CA ALA A 91 -32.78 65.03 -24.05
C ALA A 91 -32.74 63.59 -24.58
N ALA A 92 -32.06 62.71 -23.84
CA ALA A 92 -32.00 61.29 -24.14
C ALA A 92 -33.38 60.62 -24.01
N ALA A 93 -33.56 59.46 -24.65
CA ALA A 93 -34.76 58.63 -24.52
C ALA A 93 -34.35 57.16 -24.39
N GLY A 94 -34.87 56.45 -23.40
CA GLY A 94 -34.47 55.06 -23.13
C GLY A 94 -35.44 54.00 -23.64
N ALA A 95 -34.91 52.85 -24.06
CA ALA A 95 -35.69 51.66 -24.37
C ALA A 95 -34.95 50.35 -24.00
N ILE A 96 -35.61 49.45 -23.27
CA ILE A 96 -35.13 48.09 -22.98
C ILE A 96 -35.11 47.29 -24.29
N GLN A 97 -33.99 46.62 -24.56
CA GLN A 97 -33.83 45.71 -25.71
C GLN A 97 -33.91 44.23 -25.31
N THR A 98 -33.66 43.92 -24.04
CA THR A 98 -33.79 42.55 -23.52
C THR A 98 -35.26 42.16 -23.38
N ALA A 99 -35.65 40.99 -23.89
CA ALA A 99 -36.98 40.43 -23.69
C ALA A 99 -37.25 40.13 -22.20
N ALA A 100 -38.52 40.09 -21.79
CA ALA A 100 -38.90 39.78 -20.41
C ALA A 100 -38.28 38.47 -19.90
N LEU A 101 -37.91 38.43 -18.63
CA LEU A 101 -37.36 37.24 -17.99
C LEU A 101 -38.52 36.27 -17.70
N ASN A 102 -38.59 35.19 -18.47
CA ASN A 102 -39.45 34.03 -18.19
C ASN A 102 -38.58 32.84 -17.78
N PHE A 103 -38.68 32.44 -16.52
CA PHE A 103 -37.87 31.35 -15.95
C PHE A 103 -38.68 30.08 -15.66
N GLY A 104 -39.96 30.03 -16.05
CA GLY A 104 -40.81 28.86 -15.85
C GLY A 104 -40.87 28.36 -14.41
N THR A 105 -40.55 27.08 -14.23
CA THR A 105 -40.52 26.32 -12.98
C THR A 105 -39.05 26.09 -12.57
N VAL A 106 -38.71 26.32 -11.32
CA VAL A 106 -37.33 26.20 -10.80
C VAL A 106 -37.23 25.24 -9.62
N GLN A 107 -36.06 24.64 -9.44
CA GLN A 107 -35.75 23.91 -8.22
C GLN A 107 -35.43 24.89 -7.09
N VAL A 108 -35.76 24.52 -5.83
CA VAL A 108 -35.41 25.35 -4.66
C VAL A 108 -33.90 25.59 -4.64
N GLY A 109 -33.48 26.86 -4.46
CA GLY A 109 -32.06 27.26 -4.38
C GLY A 109 -31.34 27.38 -5.73
N GLN A 110 -32.02 27.16 -6.85
CA GLN A 110 -31.46 27.35 -8.18
C GLN A 110 -31.28 28.86 -8.49
N SER A 111 -30.13 29.25 -9.02
CA SER A 111 -29.87 30.65 -9.41
C SER A 111 -30.57 31.02 -10.72
N VAL A 112 -31.34 32.12 -10.73
CA VAL A 112 -31.96 32.69 -11.93
C VAL A 112 -31.56 34.16 -12.06
N SER A 113 -30.93 34.53 -13.18
CA SER A 113 -30.56 35.93 -13.47
C SER A 113 -30.47 36.22 -14.97
N GLN A 114 -30.61 37.49 -15.35
CA GLN A 114 -30.53 37.98 -16.72
C GLN A 114 -29.94 39.39 -16.76
N ASN A 115 -28.93 39.60 -17.63
CA ASN A 115 -28.37 40.92 -17.90
C ASN A 115 -29.25 41.69 -18.89
N LEU A 116 -29.40 43.00 -18.65
CA LEU A 116 -30.18 43.91 -19.48
C LEU A 116 -29.32 44.66 -20.48
N VAL A 117 -29.89 44.89 -21.66
CA VAL A 117 -29.38 45.79 -22.70
C VAL A 117 -30.39 46.93 -22.86
N ILE A 118 -29.92 48.16 -22.72
CA ILE A 118 -30.72 49.39 -22.82
C ILE A 118 -30.23 50.22 -24.00
N ARG A 119 -31.14 50.79 -24.78
CA ARG A 119 -30.83 51.65 -25.92
C ARG A 119 -31.18 53.09 -25.62
N ASN A 120 -30.30 54.02 -26.01
CA ASN A 120 -30.68 55.42 -26.18
C ASN A 120 -31.32 55.59 -27.57
N THR A 121 -32.63 55.78 -27.61
CA THR A 121 -33.43 55.89 -28.83
C THR A 121 -33.53 57.32 -29.36
N ALA A 122 -33.01 58.32 -28.63
CA ALA A 122 -32.99 59.69 -29.10
C ALA A 122 -32.16 59.81 -30.39
N VAL A 123 -32.71 60.50 -31.38
CA VAL A 123 -32.07 60.78 -32.67
C VAL A 123 -32.15 62.28 -32.93
N GLY A 124 -31.01 62.88 -33.26
CA GLY A 124 -30.89 64.31 -33.51
C GLY A 124 -29.51 64.66 -34.06
N THR A 125 -29.23 65.95 -34.16
CA THR A 125 -27.95 66.46 -34.68
C THR A 125 -26.78 65.94 -33.85
N ASN A 126 -25.75 65.42 -34.53
CA ASN A 126 -24.55 64.91 -33.87
C ASN A 126 -23.92 65.98 -32.98
N GLY A 127 -23.55 65.62 -31.75
CA GLY A 127 -23.02 66.55 -30.75
C GLY A 127 -24.08 67.35 -29.97
N PHE A 128 -25.38 67.13 -30.21
CA PHE A 128 -26.46 67.82 -29.51
C PHE A 128 -27.55 66.90 -28.98
N VAL A 129 -27.29 65.59 -28.88
CA VAL A 129 -28.21 64.64 -28.24
C VAL A 129 -27.51 64.12 -26.99
N GLU A 130 -28.20 64.20 -25.86
CA GLU A 130 -27.63 63.78 -24.58
C GLU A 130 -27.49 62.26 -24.48
N ASP A 131 -26.47 61.86 -23.73
CA ASP A 131 -26.24 60.47 -23.36
C ASP A 131 -27.30 60.02 -22.33
N LEU A 132 -27.58 58.72 -22.28
CA LEU A 132 -28.57 58.13 -21.40
C LEU A 132 -27.91 57.39 -20.24
N ASN A 133 -28.35 57.67 -19.03
CA ASN A 133 -28.12 56.83 -17.85
C ASN A 133 -29.37 55.98 -17.58
N ALA A 134 -29.19 54.77 -17.08
CA ALA A 134 -30.26 53.89 -16.63
C ALA A 134 -29.95 53.28 -15.26
N SER A 135 -30.95 53.20 -14.39
CA SER A 135 -30.82 52.55 -13.08
C SER A 135 -32.11 51.84 -12.70
N PHE A 136 -32.02 50.85 -11.82
CA PHE A 136 -33.22 50.22 -11.29
C PHE A 136 -34.03 51.17 -10.41
N GLY A 137 -35.35 51.05 -10.49
CA GLY A 137 -36.32 51.62 -9.56
C GLY A 137 -36.90 50.53 -8.67
N SER A 138 -38.09 50.77 -8.12
CA SER A 138 -38.81 49.80 -7.32
C SER A 138 -39.27 48.60 -8.15
N SER A 139 -39.28 47.42 -7.54
CA SER A 139 -40.00 46.26 -8.06
C SER A 139 -41.51 46.46 -7.85
N ASN A 140 -42.31 45.85 -8.73
CA ASN A 140 -43.77 45.97 -8.73
C ASN A 140 -44.44 44.66 -9.17
N GLY A 141 -45.76 44.59 -8.99
CA GLY A 141 -46.55 43.40 -9.29
C GLY A 141 -46.40 42.28 -8.26
N THR A 142 -46.94 41.11 -8.59
CA THR A 142 -46.95 39.94 -7.71
C THR A 142 -45.56 39.33 -7.63
N GLY A 143 -45.07 39.02 -6.42
CA GLY A 143 -43.73 38.45 -6.21
C GLY A 143 -42.58 39.46 -6.31
N SER A 144 -42.87 40.77 -6.28
CA SER A 144 -41.88 41.85 -6.39
C SER A 144 -40.77 41.82 -5.32
N GLY A 145 -41.05 41.29 -4.13
CA GLY A 145 -40.03 41.08 -3.08
C GLY A 145 -39.01 39.97 -3.39
N LEU A 146 -39.27 39.16 -4.42
CA LEU A 146 -38.37 38.11 -4.90
C LEU A 146 -37.53 38.58 -6.09
N ILE A 147 -37.83 39.75 -6.67
CA ILE A 147 -37.09 40.34 -7.78
C ILE A 147 -36.06 41.31 -7.21
N SER A 148 -34.80 41.17 -7.64
CA SER A 148 -33.74 42.10 -7.31
C SER A 148 -33.05 42.60 -8.58
N GLY A 149 -32.65 43.87 -8.57
CA GLY A 149 -31.82 44.49 -9.60
C GLY A 149 -30.50 44.90 -8.99
N SER A 150 -29.40 44.69 -9.72
CA SER A 150 -28.07 45.14 -9.31
C SER A 150 -27.36 45.87 -10.44
N GLY A 151 -26.67 46.94 -10.09
CA GLY A 151 -25.93 47.79 -11.04
C GLY A 151 -26.77 48.88 -11.71
N SER A 152 -26.11 49.62 -12.60
CA SER A 152 -26.64 50.73 -13.38
C SER A 152 -25.84 50.87 -14.67
N LEU A 153 -26.39 51.61 -15.63
CA LEU A 153 -25.72 51.98 -16.87
C LEU A 153 -25.56 53.49 -16.94
N SER A 154 -24.42 53.95 -17.44
CA SER A 154 -24.15 55.38 -17.64
C SER A 154 -23.55 55.66 -19.02
N GLY A 155 -23.91 56.82 -19.58
CA GLY A 155 -23.30 57.34 -20.81
C GLY A 155 -23.64 56.55 -22.07
N ILE A 156 -24.85 56.00 -22.19
CA ILE A 156 -25.27 55.31 -23.41
C ILE A 156 -25.49 56.37 -24.50
N LEU A 157 -24.61 56.37 -25.50
CA LEU A 157 -24.61 57.34 -26.59
C LEU A 157 -25.92 57.29 -27.39
N ALA A 158 -26.35 58.43 -27.90
CA ALA A 158 -27.52 58.55 -28.75
C ALA A 158 -27.51 57.54 -29.92
N GLY A 159 -28.63 56.85 -30.12
CA GLY A 159 -28.78 55.84 -31.17
C GLY A 159 -28.04 54.51 -30.93
N THR A 160 -27.48 54.28 -29.74
CA THR A 160 -26.70 53.05 -29.44
C THR A 160 -27.33 52.20 -28.33
N ASN A 161 -27.00 50.91 -28.34
CA ASN A 161 -27.28 49.99 -27.24
C ASN A 161 -26.14 50.04 -26.22
N SER A 162 -26.45 49.84 -24.95
CA SER A 162 -25.48 49.72 -23.89
C SER A 162 -24.52 48.56 -24.14
N THR A 163 -23.25 48.79 -23.84
CA THR A 163 -22.19 47.78 -23.83
C THR A 163 -21.62 47.64 -22.41
N GLY A 164 -20.71 46.69 -22.19
CA GLY A 164 -20.03 46.58 -20.90
C GLY A 164 -19.25 47.84 -20.47
N ALA A 165 -18.89 48.72 -21.42
CA ALA A 165 -18.25 50.01 -21.12
C ALA A 165 -19.18 51.00 -20.41
N ASN A 166 -20.50 50.80 -20.54
CA ASN A 166 -21.51 51.63 -19.87
C ASN A 166 -21.83 51.15 -18.45
N GLY A 167 -21.31 49.98 -18.04
CA GLY A 167 -21.68 49.29 -16.80
C GLY A 167 -22.45 47.99 -17.06
N LEU A 168 -23.01 47.42 -15.99
CA LEU A 168 -23.84 46.21 -16.04
C LEU A 168 -25.12 46.45 -15.24
N MET A 169 -26.25 45.93 -15.76
CA MET A 169 -27.52 45.85 -15.05
C MET A 169 -28.02 44.42 -15.12
N THR A 170 -28.17 43.78 -13.96
CA THR A 170 -28.59 42.38 -13.84
C THR A 170 -29.85 42.29 -13.00
N VAL A 171 -30.85 41.59 -13.52
CA VAL A 171 -32.07 41.21 -12.80
C VAL A 171 -31.90 39.77 -12.30
N ALA A 172 -32.15 39.53 -11.01
CA ALA A 172 -32.08 38.21 -10.39
C ALA A 172 -33.35 37.91 -9.60
N VAL A 173 -33.67 36.61 -9.48
CA VAL A 173 -34.82 36.11 -8.73
C VAL A 173 -34.34 35.31 -7.53
N ASN A 174 -34.88 35.63 -6.35
CA ASN A 174 -34.68 34.83 -5.14
C ASN A 174 -35.62 33.62 -5.16
N THR A 175 -35.06 32.43 -5.34
CA THR A 175 -35.78 31.15 -5.46
C THR A 175 -35.81 30.35 -4.15
N VAL A 176 -35.40 30.94 -3.02
CA VAL A 176 -35.37 30.26 -1.71
C VAL A 176 -36.79 30.00 -1.18
N ASN A 177 -37.74 30.88 -1.48
CA ASN A 177 -39.13 30.79 -1.01
C ASN A 177 -40.10 30.72 -2.18
N ALA A 178 -41.19 29.99 -1.96
CA ALA A 178 -42.29 29.95 -2.91
C ALA A 178 -43.00 31.31 -3.05
N GLY A 179 -43.30 31.72 -4.28
CA GLY A 179 -44.20 32.79 -4.70
C GLY A 179 -44.44 32.79 -6.21
N VAL A 180 -45.64 33.17 -6.65
CA VAL A 180 -45.89 33.50 -8.06
C VAL A 180 -45.25 34.85 -8.36
N ILE A 181 -44.42 34.93 -9.40
CA ILE A 181 -43.87 36.19 -9.91
C ILE A 181 -44.60 36.52 -11.22
N ASN A 182 -45.41 37.56 -11.16
CA ASN A 182 -45.98 38.20 -12.33
C ASN A 182 -45.89 39.70 -12.08
N GLY A 183 -44.66 40.18 -12.21
CA GLY A 183 -44.28 41.51 -11.81
C GLY A 183 -43.17 42.05 -12.69
N GLY A 184 -42.51 43.07 -12.20
CA GLY A 184 -41.35 43.61 -12.90
C GLY A 184 -40.50 44.44 -11.98
N ILE A 185 -39.41 44.92 -12.54
CA ILE A 185 -38.56 45.92 -11.90
C ILE A 185 -38.47 47.13 -12.83
N ALA A 186 -38.73 48.31 -12.27
CA ALA A 186 -38.63 49.54 -13.03
C ALA A 186 -37.17 49.78 -13.46
N VAL A 187 -37.00 50.22 -14.70
CA VAL A 187 -35.76 50.75 -15.25
C VAL A 187 -36.00 52.23 -15.51
N ASN A 188 -35.39 53.08 -14.68
CA ASN A 188 -35.51 54.52 -14.76
C ASN A 188 -34.44 55.08 -15.69
N TYR A 189 -34.84 56.03 -16.52
CA TYR A 189 -33.99 56.68 -17.51
C TYR A 189 -33.71 58.12 -17.12
N PHE A 190 -32.46 58.53 -17.25
CA PHE A 190 -32.03 59.89 -17.01
C PHE A 190 -31.21 60.40 -18.19
N THR A 191 -31.50 61.60 -18.64
CA THR A 191 -30.58 62.33 -19.50
C THR A 191 -29.36 62.72 -18.67
N ALA A 192 -28.17 62.46 -19.19
CA ALA A 192 -26.97 62.43 -18.37
C ALA A 192 -26.31 63.80 -18.13
N GLY A 193 -26.80 64.88 -18.76
CA GLY A 193 -26.11 66.18 -18.75
C GLY A 193 -24.76 66.13 -19.48
N THR A 194 -24.58 65.15 -20.36
CA THR A 194 -23.38 64.90 -21.12
C THR A 194 -23.74 64.56 -22.57
N VAL A 195 -22.84 64.89 -23.50
CA VAL A 195 -22.89 64.44 -24.89
C VAL A 195 -21.54 63.82 -25.22
N ASN A 196 -21.54 62.55 -25.62
CA ASN A 196 -20.32 61.81 -25.88
C ASN A 196 -19.33 61.85 -24.70
N GLY A 197 -19.87 61.73 -23.48
CA GLY A 197 -19.12 61.75 -22.22
C GLY A 197 -18.66 63.13 -21.74
N LEU A 198 -18.92 64.22 -22.48
CA LEU A 198 -18.54 65.58 -22.10
C LEU A 198 -19.72 66.33 -21.49
N GLY A 199 -19.53 66.91 -20.30
CA GLY A 199 -20.57 67.66 -19.58
C GLY A 199 -21.05 68.90 -20.31
N ASN A 200 -22.36 69.08 -20.42
CA ASN A 200 -22.98 70.26 -21.04
C ASN A 200 -23.47 71.31 -20.02
N GLY A 201 -23.31 71.05 -18.71
CA GLY A 201 -23.66 71.96 -17.62
C GLY A 201 -25.14 71.95 -17.22
N LEU A 202 -25.98 71.11 -17.83
CA LEU A 202 -27.42 71.01 -17.51
C LEU A 202 -27.72 70.00 -16.38
N GLY A 203 -26.76 69.14 -16.05
CA GLY A 203 -26.92 68.11 -15.03
C GLY A 203 -27.83 66.96 -15.49
N SER A 204 -28.09 66.02 -14.58
CA SER A 204 -28.92 64.85 -14.87
C SER A 204 -30.39 65.14 -14.61
N ALA A 205 -31.29 64.75 -15.52
CA ALA A 205 -32.73 64.88 -15.34
C ALA A 205 -33.48 63.60 -15.77
N ALA A 206 -34.61 63.30 -15.12
CA ALA A 206 -35.41 62.12 -15.46
C ALA A 206 -36.09 62.29 -16.82
N VAL A 207 -36.01 61.24 -17.67
CA VAL A 207 -36.62 61.21 -19.02
C VAL A 207 -37.58 60.03 -19.20
N GLY A 208 -38.07 59.49 -18.08
CA GLY A 208 -39.06 58.42 -18.04
C GLY A 208 -38.48 57.09 -17.54
N GLY A 209 -39.16 56.00 -17.87
CA GLY A 209 -38.76 54.66 -17.46
C GLY A 209 -39.64 53.59 -18.10
N GLN A 210 -39.22 52.33 -18.01
CA GLN A 210 -39.95 51.16 -18.48
C GLN A 210 -39.91 50.08 -17.42
N ASN A 211 -40.94 49.23 -17.37
CA ASN A 211 -40.93 48.07 -16.49
C ASN A 211 -40.30 46.88 -17.20
N TYR A 212 -39.25 46.28 -16.63
CA TYR A 212 -38.75 45.01 -17.12
C TYR A 212 -39.58 43.88 -16.54
N GLY A 213 -40.35 43.20 -17.39
CA GLY A 213 -41.23 42.10 -16.99
C GLY A 213 -40.43 40.90 -16.49
N VAL A 214 -40.83 40.37 -15.33
CA VAL A 214 -40.35 39.12 -14.75
C VAL A 214 -41.57 38.25 -14.49
N VAL A 215 -41.63 37.12 -15.18
CA VAL A 215 -42.77 36.19 -15.10
C VAL A 215 -42.23 34.79 -14.81
N GLY A 216 -42.84 34.11 -13.84
CA GLY A 216 -42.49 32.74 -13.47
C GLY A 216 -43.15 32.39 -12.16
N THR A 217 -43.38 31.10 -11.92
CA THR A 217 -44.10 30.67 -10.72
C THR A 217 -43.17 29.84 -9.84
N ILE A 218 -42.97 30.28 -8.61
CA ILE A 218 -42.27 29.54 -7.57
C ILE A 218 -43.36 28.99 -6.63
N GLU A 219 -44.25 28.09 -7.06
CA GLU A 219 -45.33 27.62 -6.18
C GLU A 219 -44.92 26.42 -5.32
N ALA A 220 -45.21 26.49 -4.01
CA ALA A 220 -44.94 25.38 -3.08
C ALA A 220 -45.66 24.05 -3.41
N VAL A 221 -46.67 24.05 -4.30
CA VAL A 221 -47.49 22.84 -4.60
C VAL A 221 -47.74 22.62 -6.11
N GLY A 222 -47.09 23.37 -7.01
CA GLY A 222 -47.38 23.23 -8.45
C GLY A 222 -46.17 23.34 -9.37
N ASN A 223 -45.22 24.22 -9.03
CA ASN A 223 -44.09 24.58 -9.90
C ASN A 223 -42.75 24.72 -9.15
N VAL A 224 -42.67 24.26 -7.90
CA VAL A 224 -41.40 24.05 -7.20
C VAL A 224 -41.12 22.57 -7.24
N ILE A 225 -40.08 22.18 -7.96
CA ILE A 225 -39.63 20.80 -8.02
C ILE A 225 -38.70 20.59 -6.82
N SER A 226 -39.06 19.67 -5.93
CA SER A 226 -38.16 19.24 -4.86
C SER A 226 -36.88 18.67 -5.48
N GLN A 227 -35.73 19.03 -4.93
CA GLN A 227 -34.46 18.44 -5.37
C GLN A 227 -34.49 16.91 -5.19
N ALA A 228 -33.72 16.20 -6.01
CA ALA A 228 -33.42 14.79 -5.75
C ALA A 228 -32.76 14.66 -4.37
N SER A 229 -33.08 13.58 -3.65
CA SER A 229 -32.62 13.35 -2.28
C SER A 229 -31.77 12.07 -2.23
N PRO A 230 -30.46 12.16 -2.54
CA PRO A 230 -29.60 10.98 -2.62
C PRO A 230 -29.31 10.38 -1.24
N LEU A 231 -29.59 9.09 -1.09
CA LEU A 231 -29.15 8.26 0.04
C LEU A 231 -28.27 7.11 -0.47
N VAL A 232 -26.99 7.11 -0.08
CA VAL A 232 -26.11 5.96 -0.28
C VAL A 232 -26.42 4.92 0.80
N ASN A 233 -26.96 3.77 0.39
CA ASN A 233 -27.45 2.73 1.31
C ASN A 233 -26.30 1.94 1.96
N ASN A 234 -25.12 1.92 1.34
CA ASN A 234 -23.93 1.21 1.81
C ASN A 234 -22.67 2.09 1.70
N PRO A 235 -22.56 3.14 2.54
CA PRO A 235 -21.46 4.11 2.47
C PRO A 235 -20.11 3.55 2.90
N ALA A 236 -20.08 2.33 3.44
CA ALA A 236 -18.85 1.62 3.80
C ALA A 236 -18.88 0.20 3.21
N ILE A 237 -17.81 -0.16 2.50
CA ILE A 237 -17.57 -1.48 1.94
C ILE A 237 -16.30 -2.02 2.59
N ASN A 238 -16.36 -3.25 3.10
CA ASN A 238 -15.19 -3.97 3.61
C ASN A 238 -15.03 -5.27 2.82
N PHE A 239 -13.89 -5.41 2.14
CA PHE A 239 -13.55 -6.60 1.37
C PHE A 239 -12.86 -7.69 2.21
N GLY A 240 -12.55 -7.41 3.47
CA GLY A 240 -11.82 -8.34 4.33
C GLY A 240 -10.33 -8.39 4.00
N ALA A 241 -9.69 -9.49 4.39
CA ALA A 241 -8.30 -9.77 4.07
C ALA A 241 -8.17 -10.48 2.72
N MET A 242 -7.06 -10.25 2.05
CA MET A 242 -6.64 -10.91 0.81
C MET A 242 -5.12 -10.93 0.74
N ARG A 243 -4.55 -11.76 -0.14
CA ARG A 243 -3.10 -11.80 -0.38
C ARG A 243 -2.73 -11.01 -1.62
N VAL A 244 -1.47 -10.59 -1.67
CA VAL A 244 -0.92 -9.91 -2.85
C VAL A 244 -1.10 -10.78 -4.09
N GLY A 245 -1.73 -10.23 -5.13
CA GLY A 245 -1.98 -10.92 -6.38
C GLY A 245 -3.29 -11.72 -6.46
N ASP A 246 -4.07 -11.78 -5.38
CA ASP A 246 -5.43 -12.33 -5.43
C ASP A 246 -6.30 -11.56 -6.44
N ALA A 247 -7.38 -12.17 -6.92
CA ALA A 247 -8.33 -11.47 -7.78
C ALA A 247 -8.92 -10.25 -7.05
N SER A 248 -8.86 -9.07 -7.66
CA SER A 248 -9.37 -7.84 -7.05
C SER A 248 -10.85 -7.95 -6.71
N PRO A 249 -11.26 -7.80 -5.44
CA PRO A 249 -12.65 -7.89 -5.06
C PRO A 249 -13.42 -6.66 -5.52
N THR A 250 -14.71 -6.83 -5.81
CA THR A 250 -15.62 -5.75 -6.22
C THR A 250 -16.94 -5.82 -5.47
N ALA A 251 -17.57 -4.67 -5.24
CA ALA A 251 -18.87 -4.54 -4.62
C ALA A 251 -19.70 -3.47 -5.36
N LYS A 252 -21.02 -3.65 -5.32
CA LYS A 252 -21.96 -2.66 -5.86
C LYS A 252 -22.31 -1.62 -4.81
N VAL A 253 -22.40 -0.37 -5.23
CA VAL A 253 -22.87 0.74 -4.38
C VAL A 253 -24.34 0.99 -4.72
N SER A 254 -25.17 0.96 -3.68
CA SER A 254 -26.61 1.14 -3.78
C SER A 254 -26.99 2.57 -3.39
N VAL A 255 -27.74 3.24 -4.26
CA VAL A 255 -28.21 4.61 -4.05
C VAL A 255 -29.72 4.68 -4.25
N THR A 256 -30.41 5.28 -3.29
CA THR A 256 -31.84 5.59 -3.38
C THR A 256 -32.03 7.08 -3.63
N ASN A 257 -32.89 7.45 -4.59
CA ASN A 257 -33.44 8.81 -4.63
C ASN A 257 -34.64 8.84 -3.70
N VAL A 258 -34.47 9.28 -2.45
CA VAL A 258 -35.50 9.24 -1.42
C VAL A 258 -36.68 10.12 -1.84
N ALA A 259 -37.88 9.56 -1.84
CA ALA A 259 -39.09 10.30 -2.16
C ALA A 259 -39.34 11.38 -1.10
N THR A 260 -39.50 12.62 -1.56
CA THR A 260 -39.89 13.78 -0.74
C THR A 260 -41.26 14.29 -1.21
N THR A 261 -41.49 15.60 -1.17
CA THR A 261 -42.71 16.22 -1.71
C THR A 261 -42.72 16.19 -3.23
N ALA A 262 -43.79 15.64 -3.83
CA ALA A 262 -44.00 15.68 -5.27
C ALA A 262 -44.48 17.08 -5.73
N PRO A 263 -44.11 17.54 -6.93
CA PRO A 263 -43.19 16.89 -7.88
C PRO A 263 -41.71 16.98 -7.42
N GLN A 264 -40.93 15.92 -7.66
CA GLN A 264 -39.50 15.83 -7.29
C GLN A 264 -38.64 15.45 -8.50
N ALA A 265 -37.45 16.05 -8.58
CA ALA A 265 -36.45 15.77 -9.60
C ALA A 265 -35.94 14.33 -9.51
N ALA A 266 -35.58 13.77 -10.66
CA ALA A 266 -34.87 12.50 -10.73
C ALA A 266 -33.39 12.69 -10.34
N LEU A 267 -32.72 11.60 -9.96
CA LEU A 267 -31.31 11.63 -9.56
C LEU A 267 -30.43 11.06 -10.66
N ASN A 268 -29.40 11.80 -11.04
CA ASN A 268 -28.25 11.27 -11.78
C ASN A 268 -27.09 11.06 -10.80
N ALA A 269 -26.27 10.04 -11.04
CA ALA A 269 -25.06 9.80 -10.28
C ALA A 269 -23.94 9.27 -11.15
N SER A 270 -22.70 9.63 -10.80
CA SER A 270 -21.49 9.00 -11.33
C SER A 270 -20.51 8.76 -10.19
N ILE A 271 -19.71 7.70 -10.26
CA ILE A 271 -18.72 7.36 -9.23
C ILE A 271 -17.31 7.36 -9.80
N SER A 272 -16.37 7.91 -9.03
CA SER A 272 -14.95 7.96 -9.38
C SER A 272 -14.09 7.60 -8.17
N SER A 273 -12.91 7.02 -8.40
CA SER A 273 -11.96 6.69 -7.32
C SER A 273 -11.21 7.94 -6.88
N ASN A 274 -10.93 8.04 -5.59
CA ASN A 274 -10.07 9.10 -5.02
C ASN A 274 -8.58 8.69 -4.99
N GLY A 275 -8.21 7.56 -5.59
CA GLY A 275 -6.83 7.07 -5.68
C GLY A 275 -6.67 5.61 -5.26
N GLY A 276 -5.47 5.06 -5.47
CA GLY A 276 -5.14 3.70 -5.05
C GLY A 276 -5.26 3.51 -3.52
N PRO A 277 -5.70 2.33 -3.05
CA PRO A 277 -5.88 1.08 -3.79
C PRO A 277 -7.26 0.94 -4.45
N VAL A 278 -8.14 1.93 -4.35
CA VAL A 278 -9.53 1.81 -4.78
C VAL A 278 -9.64 2.08 -6.28
N PHE A 279 -10.48 1.32 -6.97
CA PHE A 279 -11.01 1.68 -8.27
C PHE A 279 -12.53 1.78 -8.20
N ALA A 280 -13.11 2.66 -9.00
CA ALA A 280 -14.54 2.85 -9.06
C ALA A 280 -14.98 3.17 -10.48
N SER A 281 -16.18 2.71 -10.84
CA SER A 281 -16.74 2.93 -12.16
C SER A 281 -18.25 2.84 -12.13
N GLY A 282 -18.90 3.56 -13.03
CA GLY A 282 -20.32 3.48 -13.28
C GLY A 282 -21.05 4.80 -13.08
N GLY A 283 -22.31 4.79 -13.46
CA GLY A 283 -23.20 5.93 -13.35
C GLY A 283 -24.61 5.52 -13.72
N PHE A 284 -25.58 6.35 -13.33
CA PHE A 284 -26.97 6.20 -13.70
C PHE A 284 -27.59 7.58 -13.92
N ASN A 285 -28.62 7.65 -14.76
CA ASN A 285 -29.37 8.87 -15.01
C ASN A 285 -30.86 8.64 -14.77
N LEU A 286 -31.55 9.70 -14.37
CA LEU A 286 -32.99 9.79 -14.20
C LEU A 286 -33.58 8.73 -13.24
N LEU A 287 -32.89 8.45 -12.13
CA LEU A 287 -33.43 7.60 -11.07
C LEU A 287 -34.63 8.30 -10.42
N ALA A 288 -35.83 7.77 -10.66
CA ALA A 288 -37.08 8.38 -10.22
C ALA A 288 -37.16 8.49 -8.68
N PRO A 289 -37.90 9.48 -8.15
CA PRO A 289 -38.23 9.55 -6.73
C PRO A 289 -38.74 8.22 -6.16
N GLY A 290 -38.21 7.81 -5.01
CA GLY A 290 -38.50 6.54 -4.35
C GLY A 290 -37.81 5.31 -4.94
N SER A 291 -37.06 5.45 -6.05
CA SER A 291 -36.37 4.33 -6.70
C SER A 291 -34.94 4.14 -6.17
N THR A 292 -34.45 2.91 -6.27
CA THR A 292 -33.08 2.53 -5.88
C THR A 292 -32.31 1.97 -7.06
N SER A 293 -31.10 2.47 -7.30
CA SER A 293 -30.12 1.88 -8.19
C SER A 293 -29.14 1.06 -7.37
N ALA A 294 -29.12 -0.27 -7.57
CA ALA A 294 -28.34 -1.20 -6.75
C ALA A 294 -27.14 -1.84 -7.48
N ASN A 295 -27.00 -1.62 -8.78
CA ASN A 295 -26.08 -2.40 -9.63
C ASN A 295 -25.26 -1.58 -10.63
N GLN A 296 -25.51 -0.27 -10.74
CA GLN A 296 -24.87 0.59 -11.75
C GLN A 296 -23.58 1.26 -11.27
N LEU A 297 -23.37 1.39 -9.95
CA LEU A 297 -22.14 1.90 -9.37
C LEU A 297 -21.34 0.73 -8.78
N THR A 298 -20.04 0.68 -9.08
CA THR A 298 -19.14 -0.38 -8.60
C THR A 298 -17.88 0.23 -8.01
N VAL A 299 -17.44 -0.32 -6.88
CA VAL A 299 -16.13 -0.08 -6.29
C VAL A 299 -15.37 -1.40 -6.19
N GLY A 300 -14.05 -1.33 -6.18
CA GLY A 300 -13.20 -2.48 -5.92
C GLY A 300 -11.85 -2.07 -5.35
N MET A 301 -11.06 -3.04 -4.96
CA MET A 301 -9.75 -2.83 -4.34
C MET A 301 -8.66 -3.58 -5.11
N ASN A 302 -7.58 -2.88 -5.43
CA ASN A 302 -6.40 -3.46 -6.06
C ASN A 302 -5.58 -4.26 -5.03
N THR A 303 -5.27 -5.50 -5.37
CA THR A 303 -4.54 -6.49 -4.57
C THR A 303 -3.04 -6.54 -4.90
N ALA A 304 -2.54 -5.71 -5.82
CA ALA A 304 -1.14 -5.76 -6.27
C ALA A 304 -0.14 -5.24 -5.23
N VAL A 305 -0.59 -4.44 -4.26
CA VAL A 305 0.25 -3.83 -3.24
C VAL A 305 -0.27 -4.22 -1.86
N ALA A 306 0.63 -4.70 -1.01
CA ALA A 306 0.30 -5.03 0.38
C ALA A 306 0.04 -3.76 1.20
N GLY A 307 -0.90 -3.87 2.14
CA GLY A 307 -1.24 -2.76 3.01
C GLY A 307 -2.44 -3.05 3.91
N ASN A 308 -2.50 -2.32 5.02
CA ASN A 308 -3.68 -2.25 5.88
C ASN A 308 -4.49 -1.01 5.50
N TYR A 309 -5.53 -1.21 4.67
CA TYR A 309 -6.42 -0.16 4.18
C TYR A 309 -7.70 -0.12 5.01
N THR A 310 -7.56 -0.05 6.35
CA THR A 310 -8.69 0.05 7.28
C THR A 310 -8.57 1.31 8.15
N GLY A 311 -9.67 1.70 8.81
CA GLY A 311 -9.71 2.91 9.64
C GLY A 311 -9.35 4.16 8.83
N GLY A 312 -8.45 4.99 9.36
CA GLY A 312 -7.96 6.20 8.69
C GLY A 312 -7.18 5.96 7.39
N ASN A 313 -6.73 4.73 7.13
CA ASN A 313 -6.03 4.34 5.91
C ASN A 313 -6.95 3.74 4.84
N SER A 314 -8.26 3.70 5.10
CA SER A 314 -9.23 3.20 4.11
C SER A 314 -9.21 4.08 2.86
N GLY A 315 -9.29 3.46 1.69
CA GLY A 315 -9.48 4.18 0.45
C GLY A 315 -10.91 4.71 0.34
N SER A 316 -11.17 5.52 -0.68
CA SER A 316 -12.52 6.03 -0.93
C SER A 316 -12.82 6.22 -2.41
N ALA A 317 -14.12 6.22 -2.72
CA ALA A 317 -14.66 6.65 -4.00
C ALA A 317 -15.68 7.78 -3.76
N THR A 318 -15.70 8.77 -4.65
CA THR A 318 -16.63 9.89 -4.58
C THR A 318 -17.76 9.68 -5.57
N ILE A 319 -19.00 9.78 -5.10
CA ILE A 319 -20.20 9.82 -5.92
C ILE A 319 -20.59 11.28 -6.13
N ALA A 320 -20.57 11.72 -7.38
CA ALA A 320 -21.13 13.00 -7.79
C ALA A 320 -22.63 12.80 -8.08
N PHE A 321 -23.46 13.71 -7.54
CA PHE A 321 -24.91 13.68 -7.69
C PHE A 321 -25.40 14.92 -8.41
N VAL A 322 -26.36 14.73 -9.30
CA VAL A 322 -27.07 15.81 -9.99
C VAL A 322 -28.56 15.59 -9.82
N SER A 323 -29.25 16.62 -9.31
CA SER A 323 -30.70 16.70 -9.28
C SER A 323 -31.21 17.15 -10.65
N ASP A 324 -31.94 16.30 -11.33
CA ASP A 324 -32.37 16.49 -12.71
C ASP A 324 -33.90 16.56 -12.81
N ALA A 325 -34.41 17.78 -13.01
CA ALA A 325 -35.83 18.09 -13.12
C ALA A 325 -36.44 17.77 -14.50
N SER A 326 -35.66 17.20 -15.43
CA SER A 326 -36.15 16.86 -16.78
C SER A 326 -37.29 15.83 -16.75
N ASN A 327 -37.40 15.05 -15.67
CA ASN A 327 -38.52 14.11 -15.46
C ASN A 327 -39.86 14.79 -15.17
N VAL A 328 -39.86 16.06 -14.77
CA VAL A 328 -41.08 16.85 -14.48
C VAL A 328 -41.39 17.86 -15.59
N GLY A 329 -40.37 18.36 -16.31
CA GLY A 329 -40.51 19.29 -17.43
C GLY A 329 -40.60 20.77 -17.02
N ASN A 330 -40.65 21.68 -18.02
CA ASN A 330 -40.76 23.15 -17.86
C ASN A 330 -39.64 23.85 -17.05
N CYS A 331 -38.48 23.21 -16.89
CA CYS A 331 -37.30 23.73 -16.17
C CYS A 331 -36.29 24.47 -17.08
N ALA A 332 -36.76 25.16 -18.13
CA ALA A 332 -35.88 25.89 -19.05
C ALA A 332 -35.38 27.21 -18.42
N PRO A 333 -34.11 27.62 -18.65
CA PRO A 333 -33.11 27.00 -19.54
C PRO A 333 -32.22 25.92 -18.90
N ASN A 334 -32.31 25.68 -17.58
CA ASN A 334 -31.48 24.69 -16.89
C ASN A 334 -32.31 23.79 -15.95
N CYS A 335 -32.27 22.48 -16.19
CA CYS A 335 -32.98 21.46 -15.41
C CYS A 335 -32.11 20.76 -14.37
N GLN A 336 -30.80 21.01 -14.36
CA GLN A 336 -29.83 20.28 -13.55
C GLN A 336 -29.25 21.17 -12.45
N LEU A 337 -29.12 20.58 -11.26
CA LEU A 337 -28.50 21.19 -10.09
C LEU A 337 -27.53 20.18 -9.46
N ASP A 338 -26.25 20.55 -9.38
CA ASP A 338 -25.25 19.75 -8.68
C ASP A 338 -25.58 19.69 -7.18
N LEU A 339 -25.55 18.49 -6.63
CA LEU A 339 -25.74 18.24 -5.20
C LEU A 339 -24.39 18.00 -4.53
N ALA A 340 -24.36 18.10 -3.21
CA ALA A 340 -23.18 17.75 -2.43
C ALA A 340 -22.77 16.29 -2.72
N PRO A 341 -21.52 16.02 -3.10
CA PRO A 341 -21.06 14.67 -3.35
C PRO A 341 -21.01 13.86 -2.06
N GLN A 342 -21.13 12.53 -2.17
CA GLN A 342 -21.00 11.63 -1.02
C GLN A 342 -19.83 10.66 -1.24
N LEU A 343 -19.19 10.26 -0.14
CA LEU A 343 -18.08 9.33 -0.14
C LEU A 343 -18.56 7.91 0.16
N VAL A 344 -17.93 6.95 -0.50
CA VAL A 344 -17.97 5.54 -0.14
C VAL A 344 -16.59 5.16 0.38
N SER A 345 -16.52 4.77 1.66
CA SER A 345 -15.31 4.22 2.25
C SER A 345 -15.12 2.78 1.79
N VAL A 346 -13.93 2.43 1.34
CA VAL A 346 -13.58 1.10 0.87
C VAL A 346 -12.38 0.61 1.65
N SER A 347 -12.58 -0.47 2.39
CA SER A 347 -11.63 -1.01 3.34
C SER A 347 -11.30 -2.48 3.08
N GLY A 348 -10.11 -2.89 3.52
CA GLY A 348 -9.59 -4.23 3.37
C GLY A 348 -8.11 -4.31 3.76
N LYS A 349 -7.55 -5.51 3.82
CA LYS A 349 -6.13 -5.74 4.08
C LYS A 349 -5.54 -6.63 3.00
N VAL A 350 -4.36 -6.26 2.51
CA VAL A 350 -3.62 -7.04 1.52
C VAL A 350 -2.32 -7.49 2.16
N TYR A 351 -2.18 -8.79 2.40
CA TYR A 351 -0.99 -9.36 3.02
C TYR A 351 0.01 -9.84 1.95
N THR A 352 1.28 -9.50 2.13
CA THR A 352 2.38 -10.14 1.40
C THR A 352 2.57 -11.56 1.95
N PRO A 353 2.43 -12.62 1.14
CA PRO A 353 2.67 -13.99 1.58
C PRO A 353 4.09 -14.18 2.10
N ALA A 354 4.26 -15.05 3.10
CA ALA A 354 5.55 -15.49 3.59
C ALA A 354 6.29 -16.30 2.50
N VAL A 355 7.63 -16.25 2.51
CA VAL A 355 8.47 -16.99 1.57
C VAL A 355 9.48 -17.81 2.36
N ALA A 356 9.29 -19.12 2.42
CA ALA A 356 10.16 -20.02 3.17
C ALA A 356 11.49 -20.28 2.44
N GLN A 357 12.61 -20.03 3.12
CA GLN A 357 13.94 -20.45 2.68
C GLN A 357 14.58 -21.34 3.75
N VAL A 358 14.94 -22.57 3.39
CA VAL A 358 15.79 -23.41 4.24
C VAL A 358 17.25 -23.02 4.00
N ASN A 359 17.92 -22.50 5.02
CA ASN A 359 19.33 -22.12 4.95
C ASN A 359 20.25 -23.32 5.12
N THR A 360 19.84 -24.31 5.93
CA THR A 360 20.59 -25.55 6.17
C THR A 360 20.06 -26.65 5.26
N THR A 361 20.59 -26.77 4.04
CA THR A 361 20.13 -27.74 3.04
C THR A 361 20.79 -29.11 3.16
N SER A 362 21.88 -29.23 3.94
CA SER A 362 22.55 -30.50 4.22
C SER A 362 23.09 -30.54 5.65
N VAL A 363 23.01 -31.71 6.27
CA VAL A 363 23.64 -32.01 7.56
C VAL A 363 24.49 -33.28 7.45
N ASP A 364 25.73 -33.19 7.91
CA ASP A 364 26.64 -34.34 8.07
C ASP A 364 26.89 -34.59 9.55
N PHE A 365 26.57 -35.79 10.01
CA PHE A 365 26.85 -36.24 11.37
C PHE A 365 28.28 -36.80 11.52
N GLY A 366 29.03 -36.95 10.42
CA GLY A 366 30.37 -37.52 10.41
C GLY A 366 30.37 -39.00 10.75
N ILE A 367 31.50 -39.47 11.30
CA ILE A 367 31.64 -40.83 11.83
C ILE A 367 31.46 -40.77 13.35
N VAL A 368 30.48 -41.54 13.84
CA VAL A 368 30.20 -41.75 15.26
C VAL A 368 30.24 -43.25 15.55
N HIS A 369 30.28 -43.66 16.81
CA HIS A 369 30.27 -45.07 17.18
C HIS A 369 28.88 -45.60 17.50
N ARG A 370 28.72 -46.91 17.39
CA ARG A 370 27.48 -47.59 17.76
C ARG A 370 27.19 -47.35 19.23
N GLY A 371 25.98 -46.85 19.51
CA GLY A 371 25.53 -46.52 20.87
C GLY A 371 25.88 -45.10 21.31
N ASP A 372 26.58 -44.32 20.50
CA ASP A 372 26.88 -42.92 20.82
C ASP A 372 25.61 -42.08 20.92
N VAL A 373 25.57 -41.18 21.90
CA VAL A 373 24.56 -40.13 21.98
C VAL A 373 25.02 -38.95 21.14
N VAL A 374 24.41 -38.78 19.96
CA VAL A 374 24.74 -37.70 19.03
C VAL A 374 23.84 -36.50 19.28
N ALA A 375 24.43 -35.33 19.48
CA ALA A 375 23.68 -34.08 19.63
C ALA A 375 22.86 -33.78 18.36
N LEU A 376 21.61 -33.35 18.55
CA LEU A 376 20.74 -32.88 17.47
C LEU A 376 21.39 -31.72 16.72
N ARG A 377 21.08 -31.62 15.42
CA ARG A 377 21.57 -30.56 14.55
C ARG A 377 20.42 -29.66 14.16
N ASP A 378 20.63 -28.37 14.36
CA ASP A 378 19.65 -27.35 14.05
C ASP A 378 19.57 -27.10 12.54
N ILE A 379 18.34 -26.92 12.06
CA ILE A 379 18.03 -26.52 10.69
C ILE A 379 17.58 -25.06 10.73
N SER A 380 18.37 -24.19 10.12
CA SER A 380 18.04 -22.78 10.01
C SER A 380 17.07 -22.54 8.85
N VAL A 381 16.01 -21.77 9.12
CA VAL A 381 14.99 -21.37 8.15
C VAL A 381 14.73 -19.88 8.25
N SER A 382 14.59 -19.19 7.12
CA SER A 382 14.22 -17.79 7.05
C SER A 382 12.87 -17.59 6.37
N ASN A 383 12.12 -16.59 6.83
CA ASN A 383 11.05 -15.99 6.05
C ASN A 383 11.66 -14.85 5.23
N THR A 384 11.82 -15.05 3.93
CA THR A 384 12.45 -14.09 3.00
C THR A 384 11.46 -13.16 2.31
N ALA A 385 10.19 -13.17 2.73
CA ALA A 385 9.24 -12.19 2.27
C ALA A 385 9.73 -10.78 2.61
N GLN A 386 9.70 -9.88 1.62
CA GLN A 386 10.02 -8.48 1.84
C GLN A 386 9.09 -7.89 2.90
N ALA A 387 9.64 -7.13 3.85
CA ALA A 387 8.84 -6.41 4.83
C ALA A 387 7.99 -5.33 4.14
N THR A 388 6.68 -5.41 4.33
CA THR A 388 5.67 -4.47 3.82
C THR A 388 4.79 -3.99 4.97
N ALA A 389 3.78 -3.18 4.68
CA ALA A 389 2.85 -2.68 5.69
C ALA A 389 1.94 -3.78 6.27
N ALA A 390 1.82 -4.94 5.61
CA ALA A 390 1.10 -6.11 6.09
C ALA A 390 1.73 -7.38 5.48
N ASN A 391 2.33 -8.22 6.33
CA ASN A 391 2.94 -9.48 5.94
C ASN A 391 2.24 -10.64 6.64
N ASP A 392 2.13 -11.76 5.92
CA ASP A 392 1.96 -13.05 6.56
C ASP A 392 3.24 -13.42 7.32
N THR A 393 3.08 -14.15 8.41
CA THR A 393 4.17 -14.82 9.11
C THR A 393 4.40 -16.22 8.54
N LEU A 394 5.62 -16.74 8.71
CA LEU A 394 5.96 -18.10 8.31
C LEU A 394 5.74 -19.06 9.48
N ARG A 395 5.03 -20.15 9.21
CA ARG A 395 4.95 -21.33 10.09
C ARG A 395 5.72 -22.47 9.46
N GLY A 396 6.44 -23.23 10.29
CA GLY A 396 7.27 -24.34 9.84
C GLY A 396 7.20 -25.53 10.80
N SER A 397 7.26 -26.74 10.26
CA SER A 397 7.33 -27.98 11.05
C SER A 397 8.23 -29.00 10.39
N ALA A 398 8.87 -29.84 11.21
CA ALA A 398 9.61 -30.99 10.71
C ALA A 398 8.65 -32.00 10.07
N GLY A 399 9.00 -32.43 8.86
CA GLY A 399 8.34 -33.53 8.15
C GLY A 399 8.93 -34.88 8.53
N SER A 400 8.67 -35.89 7.70
CA SER A 400 9.28 -37.21 7.87
C SER A 400 10.78 -37.20 7.57
N ALA A 401 11.53 -38.07 8.26
CA ALA A 401 12.93 -38.35 7.99
C ALA A 401 13.10 -39.82 7.59
N SER A 402 14.04 -40.09 6.69
CA SER A 402 14.45 -41.45 6.36
C SER A 402 15.20 -42.09 7.53
N SER A 403 14.87 -43.33 7.89
CA SER A 403 15.64 -44.10 8.87
C SER A 403 17.10 -44.24 8.43
N PRO A 404 18.09 -44.13 9.34
CA PRO A 404 17.98 -44.00 10.81
C PRO A 404 17.91 -42.56 11.33
N PHE A 405 17.70 -41.57 10.47
CA PHE A 405 17.58 -40.18 10.88
C PHE A 405 16.22 -39.89 11.53
N THR A 406 16.21 -38.89 12.40
CA THR A 406 14.99 -38.32 12.99
C THR A 406 14.88 -36.85 12.63
N ALA A 407 13.66 -36.33 12.59
CA ALA A 407 13.39 -34.91 12.45
C ALA A 407 12.31 -34.50 13.46
N SER A 408 12.46 -33.33 14.06
CA SER A 408 11.55 -32.82 15.09
C SER A 408 11.53 -31.30 15.11
N GLY A 409 10.51 -30.76 15.79
CA GLY A 409 10.38 -29.33 16.03
C GLY A 409 9.41 -28.63 15.09
N SER A 410 9.08 -27.40 15.47
CA SER A 410 8.19 -26.50 14.75
C SER A 410 8.41 -25.07 15.22
N PHE A 411 8.08 -24.11 14.36
CA PHE A 411 7.97 -22.71 14.74
C PHE A 411 6.69 -22.12 14.13
N ALA A 412 6.21 -21.06 14.78
CA ALA A 412 5.12 -20.26 14.28
C ALA A 412 5.52 -18.78 14.29
N ASP A 413 4.75 -17.99 13.56
CA ASP A 413 4.78 -16.53 13.62
C ASP A 413 6.15 -15.92 13.31
N LEU A 414 6.94 -16.57 12.45
CA LEU A 414 8.21 -16.03 12.01
C LEU A 414 7.97 -14.87 11.04
N ALA A 415 8.15 -13.65 11.55
CA ALA A 415 7.95 -12.42 10.79
C ALA A 415 8.78 -12.36 9.50
N ALA A 416 8.34 -11.54 8.54
CA ALA A 416 9.09 -11.21 7.34
C ALA A 416 10.54 -10.80 7.66
N GLN A 417 11.49 -11.27 6.86
CA GLN A 417 12.94 -11.15 7.08
C GLN A 417 13.48 -11.83 8.36
N GLY A 418 12.63 -12.53 9.13
CA GLY A 418 13.02 -13.26 10.32
C GLY A 418 13.73 -14.57 10.00
N THR A 419 14.58 -15.04 10.92
CA THR A 419 15.26 -16.34 10.83
C THR A 419 15.05 -17.14 12.11
N ALA A 420 14.56 -18.37 11.96
CA ALA A 420 14.51 -19.37 13.01
C ALA A 420 15.76 -20.26 12.91
N GLY A 421 16.68 -20.13 13.88
CA GLY A 421 17.97 -20.83 13.84
C GLY A 421 17.94 -22.28 14.36
N ALA A 422 17.07 -22.58 15.32
CA ALA A 422 17.10 -23.84 16.09
C ALA A 422 15.71 -24.47 16.31
N ALA A 423 14.71 -24.05 15.54
CA ALA A 423 13.33 -24.49 15.76
C ALA A 423 13.00 -25.84 15.09
N LEU A 424 13.74 -26.19 14.04
CA LEU A 424 13.69 -27.50 13.39
C LEU A 424 15.01 -28.20 13.63
N GLN A 425 14.97 -29.49 13.95
CA GLN A 425 16.14 -30.26 14.34
C GLN A 425 16.14 -31.63 13.68
N VAL A 426 17.34 -32.16 13.42
CA VAL A 426 17.55 -33.52 12.91
C VAL A 426 18.52 -34.29 13.80
N GLY A 427 18.34 -35.60 13.89
CA GLY A 427 19.18 -36.51 14.67
C GLY A 427 19.59 -37.74 13.88
N LEU A 428 20.58 -38.48 14.41
CA LEU A 428 21.05 -39.76 13.88
C LEU A 428 20.92 -40.82 14.98
N ASN A 429 20.17 -41.90 14.71
CA ASN A 429 20.13 -43.06 15.59
C ASN A 429 21.35 -43.96 15.32
N THR A 430 22.14 -44.20 16.37
CA THR A 430 23.41 -44.94 16.34
C THR A 430 23.31 -46.39 16.80
N ALA A 431 22.10 -46.94 16.97
CA ALA A 431 21.91 -48.30 17.46
C ALA A 431 22.50 -49.38 16.53
N VAL A 432 22.64 -49.07 15.24
CA VAL A 432 23.14 -49.99 14.21
C VAL A 432 24.27 -49.33 13.44
N ALA A 433 25.39 -50.05 13.30
CA ALA A 433 26.50 -49.61 12.47
C ALA A 433 26.13 -49.64 10.98
N GLY A 434 26.57 -48.64 10.22
CA GLY A 434 26.21 -48.46 8.82
C GLY A 434 26.68 -47.13 8.25
N VAL A 435 26.68 -47.02 6.92
CA VAL A 435 26.86 -45.75 6.20
C VAL A 435 25.49 -45.30 5.71
N PHE A 436 25.03 -44.14 6.15
CA PHE A 436 23.66 -43.67 5.94
C PHE A 436 23.63 -42.40 5.09
N ASN A 437 22.75 -42.41 4.09
CA ASN A 437 22.38 -41.25 3.29
C ASN A 437 20.86 -41.19 3.23
N GLY A 438 20.29 -40.01 3.36
CA GLY A 438 18.86 -39.84 3.47
C GLY A 438 18.42 -38.38 3.44
N SER A 439 17.19 -38.13 3.85
CA SER A 439 16.65 -36.78 3.90
C SER A 439 15.61 -36.60 5.00
N ALA A 440 15.45 -35.36 5.46
CA ALA A 440 14.30 -34.91 6.25
C ALA A 440 13.49 -33.88 5.47
N GLY A 441 12.16 -33.92 5.62
CA GLY A 441 11.27 -32.88 5.11
C GLY A 441 11.13 -31.71 6.08
N ALA A 442 10.86 -30.52 5.56
CA ALA A 442 10.38 -29.36 6.32
C ALA A 442 9.14 -28.79 5.61
N ASN A 443 8.03 -28.69 6.32
CA ASN A 443 6.75 -28.23 5.80
C ASN A 443 6.51 -26.78 6.19
N PHE A 444 6.00 -25.98 5.26
CA PHE A 444 5.81 -24.54 5.46
C PHE A 444 4.42 -24.05 5.08
N ALA A 445 3.94 -23.06 5.83
CA ALA A 445 2.72 -22.34 5.52
C ALA A 445 2.90 -20.83 5.76
N SER A 446 2.29 -20.04 4.89
CA SER A 446 2.08 -18.61 5.05
C SER A 446 0.82 -18.41 5.88
N HIS A 447 0.92 -17.62 6.94
CA HIS A 447 -0.12 -17.49 7.95
C HIS A 447 -0.41 -16.03 8.30
N ASP A 448 -1.68 -15.75 8.52
CA ASP A 448 -2.17 -14.53 9.15
C ASP A 448 -3.41 -14.87 9.99
N ALA A 449 -3.92 -13.91 10.76
CA ALA A 449 -5.05 -14.16 11.66
C ALA A 449 -6.43 -14.17 10.97
N GLU A 450 -6.52 -13.76 9.70
CA GLU A 450 -7.78 -13.48 9.01
C GLU A 450 -8.08 -14.45 7.86
N LEU A 451 -7.05 -14.96 7.19
CA LEU A 451 -7.16 -15.93 6.09
C LEU A 451 -6.72 -17.32 6.54
N ALA A 452 -7.21 -18.33 5.82
CA ALA A 452 -6.69 -19.69 5.95
C ALA A 452 -5.21 -19.75 5.51
N ASP A 453 -4.45 -20.61 6.19
CA ASP A 453 -3.03 -20.85 5.90
C ASP A 453 -2.83 -21.27 4.44
N LEU A 454 -1.91 -20.59 3.77
CA LEU A 454 -1.48 -20.95 2.42
C LEU A 454 -0.27 -21.87 2.50
N ALA A 455 -0.42 -23.13 2.07
CA ALA A 455 0.69 -24.08 2.01
C ALA A 455 1.77 -23.61 1.01
N LEU A 456 3.03 -23.55 1.45
CA LEU A 456 4.17 -23.09 0.64
C LEU A 456 5.00 -24.23 0.03
N GLY A 457 4.55 -25.46 0.22
CA GLY A 457 5.27 -26.67 -0.18
C GLY A 457 6.34 -27.09 0.84
N SER A 458 6.74 -28.36 0.74
CA SER A 458 7.77 -28.95 1.59
C SER A 458 9.13 -28.85 0.94
N GLN A 459 10.17 -28.59 1.75
CA GLN A 459 11.57 -28.62 1.31
C GLN A 459 12.28 -29.84 1.89
N SER A 460 13.31 -30.34 1.20
CA SER A 460 14.09 -31.51 1.61
C SER A 460 15.48 -31.08 2.07
N ILE A 461 15.93 -31.62 3.20
CA ILE A 461 17.26 -31.45 3.77
C ILE A 461 18.01 -32.77 3.58
N ALA A 462 19.18 -32.73 2.95
CA ALA A 462 20.04 -33.90 2.77
C ALA A 462 20.74 -34.29 4.09
N LEU A 463 20.69 -35.56 4.46
CA LEU A 463 21.27 -36.08 5.69
C LEU A 463 22.28 -37.17 5.37
N LYS A 464 23.45 -37.11 6.01
CA LYS A 464 24.47 -38.16 5.92
C LYS A 464 25.16 -38.39 7.26
N GLY A 465 25.65 -39.60 7.46
CA GLY A 465 26.41 -39.98 8.65
C GLY A 465 26.82 -41.44 8.57
N GLN A 466 27.85 -41.81 9.33
CA GLN A 466 28.35 -43.17 9.43
C GLN A 466 28.45 -43.57 10.89
N VAL A 467 27.92 -44.74 11.21
CA VAL A 467 27.98 -45.33 12.55
C VAL A 467 28.96 -46.50 12.46
N ASN A 468 30.10 -46.39 13.14
CA ASN A 468 31.13 -47.40 13.22
C ASN A 468 30.93 -48.30 14.44
N ASN A 469 31.34 -49.56 14.33
CA ASN A 469 31.75 -50.33 15.51
C ASN A 469 33.16 -49.91 15.94
N TYR A 470 33.48 -50.09 17.22
CA TYR A 470 34.88 -50.08 17.64
C TYR A 470 35.64 -51.23 16.97
N ALA A 471 36.94 -51.05 16.78
CA ALA A 471 37.83 -52.13 16.39
C ALA A 471 37.80 -53.25 17.46
N GLU A 472 37.81 -54.50 17.01
CA GLU A 472 37.72 -55.66 17.90
C GLU A 472 38.93 -56.56 17.69
N VAL A 473 39.75 -56.74 18.72
CA VAL A 473 40.93 -57.61 18.63
C VAL A 473 40.50 -59.06 18.77
N ALA A 474 40.80 -59.88 17.76
CA ALA A 474 40.76 -61.33 17.90
C ALA A 474 42.07 -61.97 17.45
N LEU A 475 42.39 -63.13 18.04
CA LEU A 475 43.48 -63.97 17.60
C LEU A 475 42.92 -65.24 16.94
N ALA A 476 43.49 -65.64 15.81
CA ALA A 476 43.24 -66.94 15.21
C ALA A 476 44.49 -67.81 15.24
N LYS A 477 44.29 -69.13 15.31
CA LYS A 477 45.35 -70.14 15.34
C LYS A 477 45.24 -71.11 14.18
N ALA A 478 46.38 -71.43 13.58
CA ALA A 478 46.61 -72.60 12.73
C ALA A 478 47.82 -73.41 13.24
N GLY A 479 47.93 -74.69 12.89
CA GLY A 479 49.03 -75.57 13.34
C GLY A 479 48.73 -76.29 14.66
N GLU A 480 49.78 -76.66 15.39
CA GLU A 480 49.69 -77.53 16.58
C GLU A 480 49.14 -76.80 17.82
N GLY A 481 48.96 -77.55 18.91
CA GLY A 481 48.45 -77.04 20.19
C GLY A 481 46.92 -76.85 20.25
N GLN A 482 46.36 -76.97 21.45
CA GLN A 482 44.98 -76.65 21.77
C GLN A 482 44.80 -75.14 21.90
N TRP A 483 43.65 -74.63 21.44
CA TRP A 483 43.30 -73.21 21.48
C TRP A 483 42.08 -73.00 22.37
N SER A 484 42.22 -72.18 23.40
CA SER A 484 41.08 -71.73 24.20
C SER A 484 40.99 -70.22 24.24
N VAL A 485 39.76 -69.72 24.17
CA VAL A 485 39.43 -68.31 24.15
C VAL A 485 38.69 -67.96 25.44
N GLY A 486 39.20 -66.96 26.15
CA GLY A 486 38.57 -66.30 27.29
C GLY A 486 38.31 -64.82 26.99
N ASN A 487 37.82 -64.08 27.98
CA ASN A 487 37.59 -62.63 27.81
C ASN A 487 38.94 -61.91 27.68
N HIS A 488 39.22 -61.32 26.52
CA HIS A 488 40.50 -60.66 26.18
C HIS A 488 41.74 -61.51 26.50
N SER A 489 41.59 -62.84 26.50
CA SER A 489 42.68 -63.76 26.79
C SER A 489 42.59 -64.99 25.90
N TYR A 490 43.71 -65.41 25.36
CA TYR A 490 43.81 -66.56 24.47
C TYR A 490 44.89 -67.48 25.01
N THR A 491 44.62 -68.79 25.12
CA THR A 491 45.63 -69.76 25.52
C THR A 491 45.95 -70.71 24.37
N LEU A 492 47.23 -70.77 24.03
CA LEU A 492 47.81 -71.80 23.18
C LEU A 492 48.53 -72.81 24.06
N ASP A 493 47.99 -74.03 24.14
CA ASP A 493 48.56 -75.12 24.94
C ASP A 493 49.07 -76.24 24.03
N PHE A 494 50.39 -76.41 23.95
CA PHE A 494 51.02 -77.51 23.24
C PHE A 494 50.83 -78.87 23.95
N GLY A 495 50.25 -78.87 25.16
CA GLY A 495 49.99 -80.07 25.93
C GLY A 495 51.27 -80.66 26.52
N THR A 496 51.23 -81.97 26.79
CA THR A 496 52.45 -82.71 27.19
C THR A 496 53.12 -83.32 25.97
N VAL A 497 54.35 -82.90 25.69
CA VAL A 497 55.20 -83.40 24.62
C VAL A 497 56.37 -84.20 25.19
N LEU A 498 56.95 -85.09 24.39
CA LEU A 498 58.06 -85.95 24.82
C LEU A 498 59.38 -85.16 24.77
N LEU A 499 60.23 -85.31 25.79
CA LEU A 499 61.59 -84.77 25.78
C LEU A 499 62.34 -85.18 24.50
N GLY A 500 62.80 -84.19 23.73
CA GLY A 500 63.51 -84.40 22.46
C GLY A 500 62.63 -84.78 21.27
N SER A 501 61.30 -84.59 21.33
CA SER A 501 60.39 -84.88 20.20
C SER A 501 60.50 -83.90 19.02
N GLY A 502 61.39 -82.90 19.12
CA GLY A 502 61.55 -81.84 18.13
C GLY A 502 60.77 -80.58 18.49
N GLU A 503 60.63 -79.69 17.52
CA GLU A 503 59.95 -78.41 17.71
C GLU A 503 58.46 -78.52 17.39
N HIS A 504 57.63 -77.95 18.26
CA HIS A 504 56.20 -77.87 18.07
C HIS A 504 55.83 -76.44 17.66
N SER A 505 55.01 -76.28 16.63
CA SER A 505 54.75 -74.94 16.07
C SER A 505 53.28 -74.64 15.85
N ALA A 506 52.93 -73.37 16.08
CA ALA A 506 51.64 -72.80 15.73
C ALA A 506 51.83 -71.46 15.03
N LYS A 507 50.90 -71.13 14.13
CA LYS A 507 50.83 -69.83 13.47
C LYS A 507 49.62 -69.08 13.97
N LEU A 508 49.81 -67.84 14.35
CA LEU A 508 48.78 -66.93 14.80
C LEU A 508 48.59 -65.78 13.79
N SER A 509 47.42 -65.17 13.86
CA SER A 509 47.13 -63.89 13.24
C SER A 509 46.30 -63.05 14.18
N VAL A 510 46.54 -61.73 14.17
CA VAL A 510 45.60 -60.75 14.74
C VAL A 510 44.55 -60.44 13.70
N LEU A 511 43.29 -60.39 14.09
CA LEU A 511 42.17 -59.98 13.26
C LEU A 511 41.51 -58.76 13.89
N ASN A 512 41.06 -57.84 13.04
CA ASN A 512 40.00 -56.93 13.43
C ASN A 512 38.67 -57.66 13.24
N ALA A 513 38.13 -58.26 14.30
CA ALA A 513 36.94 -59.11 14.26
C ALA A 513 35.62 -58.32 14.08
N ALA A 514 35.68 -56.99 14.10
CA ALA A 514 34.51 -56.16 13.91
C ALA A 514 33.86 -56.42 12.53
N ILE A 515 32.52 -56.31 12.47
CA ILE A 515 31.71 -56.59 11.27
C ILE A 515 31.04 -55.30 10.79
N GLY A 516 31.05 -55.04 9.47
CA GLY A 516 30.49 -53.81 8.89
C GLY A 516 31.43 -52.62 9.06
N PRO A 517 30.95 -51.37 8.93
CA PRO A 517 31.76 -50.20 9.20
C PRO A 517 32.30 -50.25 10.63
N ALA A 518 33.62 -50.21 10.76
CA ALA A 518 34.30 -50.22 12.05
C ALA A 518 35.59 -49.42 11.97
N ASP A 519 36.14 -49.12 13.14
CA ASP A 519 37.46 -48.51 13.23
C ASP A 519 38.55 -49.46 12.71
N LEU A 520 39.62 -48.88 12.20
CA LEU A 520 40.85 -49.58 11.87
C LEU A 520 41.54 -50.03 13.15
N LEU A 521 42.10 -51.23 13.14
CA LEU A 521 42.85 -51.80 14.27
C LEU A 521 44.36 -51.70 14.01
N SER A 522 45.06 -51.10 14.96
CA SER A 522 46.53 -51.04 15.03
C SER A 522 46.99 -51.60 16.38
N GLY A 523 48.24 -52.05 16.49
CA GLY A 523 48.74 -52.56 17.76
C GLY A 523 50.20 -52.97 17.77
N ASN A 524 50.69 -53.27 18.97
CA ASN A 524 52.03 -53.77 19.24
C ASN A 524 52.02 -54.80 20.38
N PHE A 525 53.05 -55.65 20.40
CA PHE A 525 53.18 -56.71 21.39
C PHE A 525 54.20 -56.36 22.47
N ASP A 526 53.81 -56.54 23.73
CA ASP A 526 54.72 -56.63 24.87
C ASP A 526 55.13 -58.10 25.07
N LEU A 527 56.43 -58.35 24.87
CA LEU A 527 57.05 -59.67 24.94
C LEU A 527 57.82 -59.89 26.23
N THR A 528 57.73 -58.97 27.20
CA THR A 528 58.49 -59.06 28.46
C THR A 528 58.18 -60.31 29.28
N GLY A 529 56.97 -60.88 29.13
CA GLY A 529 56.55 -62.14 29.75
C GLY A 529 56.91 -63.43 28.99
N LEU A 530 57.77 -63.38 27.98
CA LEU A 530 58.21 -64.55 27.21
C LEU A 530 59.25 -65.38 27.98
N GLY A 531 58.95 -66.65 28.22
CA GLY A 531 59.86 -67.62 28.83
C GLY A 531 60.82 -68.25 27.82
N PRO A 532 61.91 -68.89 28.31
CA PRO A 532 63.02 -69.33 27.45
C PRO A 532 62.69 -70.47 26.48
N ASN A 533 61.61 -71.22 26.71
CA ASN A 533 61.24 -72.40 25.91
C ASN A 533 60.30 -72.09 24.75
N PHE A 534 59.93 -70.81 24.58
CA PHE A 534 59.15 -70.33 23.46
C PHE A 534 60.00 -69.37 22.61
N THR A 535 60.09 -69.65 21.31
CA THR A 535 60.67 -68.71 20.33
C THR A 535 59.56 -68.11 19.49
N LEU A 536 59.54 -66.79 19.37
CA LEU A 536 58.55 -66.05 18.59
C LEU A 536 59.19 -65.42 17.35
N SER A 537 58.46 -65.44 16.23
CA SER A 537 58.82 -64.70 15.02
C SER A 537 57.60 -63.98 14.45
N GLY A 538 57.78 -62.78 13.92
CA GLY A 538 56.70 -61.97 13.32
C GLY A 538 55.92 -61.08 14.30
N PHE A 539 56.18 -61.12 15.60
CA PHE A 539 55.51 -60.31 16.64
C PHE A 539 56.01 -58.84 16.65
N GLY A 540 55.88 -58.15 15.52
CA GLY A 540 56.11 -56.70 15.39
C GLY A 540 54.80 -55.89 15.50
N SER A 541 54.91 -54.56 15.43
CA SER A 541 53.72 -53.71 15.35
C SER A 541 53.00 -53.87 14.00
N PHE A 542 51.70 -53.63 14.01
CA PHE A 542 50.86 -53.61 12.82
C PHE A 542 49.93 -52.40 12.89
N ALA A 543 49.43 -51.97 11.73
CA ALA A 543 48.56 -50.82 11.64
C ALA A 543 47.45 -51.02 10.61
N ASP A 544 46.39 -50.23 10.78
CA ASP A 544 45.34 -49.98 9.79
C ASP A 544 44.59 -51.24 9.32
N LEU A 545 44.45 -52.26 10.18
CA LEU A 545 43.64 -53.42 9.85
C LEU A 545 42.17 -53.02 9.77
N THR A 546 41.63 -53.04 8.55
CA THR A 546 40.19 -52.85 8.31
C THR A 546 39.38 -53.95 8.99
N ALA A 547 38.09 -53.71 9.23
CA ALA A 547 37.14 -54.72 9.68
C ALA A 547 37.25 -56.02 8.84
N GLY A 548 37.35 -57.17 9.51
CA GLY A 548 37.60 -58.49 8.90
C GLY A 548 39.02 -58.71 8.36
N GLY A 549 39.88 -57.69 8.38
CA GLY A 549 41.29 -57.77 8.00
C GLY A 549 42.13 -58.51 9.04
N SER A 550 43.29 -59.01 8.63
CA SER A 550 44.20 -59.74 9.51
C SER A 550 45.67 -59.40 9.29
N PHE A 551 46.43 -59.42 10.38
CA PHE A 551 47.89 -59.41 10.39
C PHE A 551 48.38 -60.80 10.78
N GLY A 552 48.88 -61.55 9.79
CA GLY A 552 49.36 -62.92 9.96
C GLY A 552 50.89 -63.02 10.07
N GLY A 553 51.40 -64.26 10.09
CA GLY A 553 52.84 -64.53 10.13
C GLY A 553 53.45 -64.54 11.53
N LEU A 554 52.60 -64.57 12.57
CA LEU A 554 53.02 -64.69 13.97
C LEU A 554 53.33 -66.16 14.27
N ASN A 555 54.60 -66.56 14.24
CA ASN A 555 55.00 -67.94 14.47
C ASN A 555 55.39 -68.12 15.94
N VAL A 556 54.82 -69.13 16.59
CA VAL A 556 55.16 -69.58 17.94
C VAL A 556 55.80 -70.95 17.84
N LEU A 557 57.01 -71.08 18.36
CA LEU A 557 57.77 -72.33 18.41
C LEU A 557 57.99 -72.74 19.86
N PHE A 558 57.68 -73.98 20.20
CA PHE A 558 57.90 -74.56 21.52
C PHE A 558 58.96 -75.67 21.43
N ALA A 559 60.06 -75.46 22.15
CA ALA A 559 61.17 -76.40 22.19
C ALA A 559 60.95 -77.49 23.25
N SER A 560 61.18 -78.75 22.87
CA SER A 560 61.04 -79.93 23.76
C SER A 560 62.38 -80.41 24.35
N ASP A 561 63.40 -79.56 24.37
CA ASP A 561 64.78 -79.89 24.75
C ASP A 561 65.01 -79.93 26.28
N VAL A 562 64.18 -79.24 27.07
CA VAL A 562 64.27 -79.18 28.53
C VAL A 562 62.99 -79.71 29.16
N GLN A 563 63.11 -80.68 30.08
CA GLN A 563 61.97 -81.21 30.85
C GLN A 563 61.40 -80.13 31.77
N GLY A 564 60.06 -79.98 31.81
CA GLY A 564 59.40 -79.03 32.69
C GLY A 564 58.05 -78.53 32.17
N ALA A 565 57.31 -77.83 33.04
CA ALA A 565 56.10 -77.12 32.67
C ALA A 565 56.42 -75.65 32.41
N PHE A 566 56.05 -75.17 31.22
CA PHE A 566 56.36 -73.83 30.75
C PHE A 566 55.08 -73.02 30.58
N LEU A 567 55.14 -71.78 31.04
CA LEU A 567 54.07 -70.79 30.95
C LEU A 567 54.70 -69.48 30.51
N SER A 568 54.11 -68.82 29.53
CA SER A 568 54.52 -67.48 29.10
C SER A 568 53.29 -66.64 28.78
N SER A 569 53.45 -65.33 28.87
CA SER A 569 52.38 -64.37 28.62
C SER A 569 52.88 -63.27 27.70
N ILE A 570 52.14 -63.01 26.63
CA ILE A 570 52.38 -61.93 25.68
C ILE A 570 51.15 -61.03 25.74
N VAL A 571 51.35 -59.72 25.80
CA VAL A 571 50.23 -58.77 25.81
C VAL A 571 50.21 -58.03 24.48
N LEU A 572 49.04 -57.97 23.85
CA LEU A 572 48.78 -57.14 22.69
C LEU A 572 48.07 -55.87 23.14
N HIS A 573 48.73 -54.73 22.97
CA HIS A 573 48.13 -53.41 23.13
C HIS A 573 47.50 -52.99 21.81
N GLY A 574 46.17 -52.92 21.78
CA GLY A 574 45.40 -52.53 20.60
C GLY A 574 44.94 -51.07 20.65
N THR A 575 44.86 -50.44 19.48
CA THR A 575 44.24 -49.11 19.31
C THR A 575 43.29 -49.13 18.12
N GLY A 576 42.09 -48.58 18.30
CA GLY A 576 41.14 -48.31 17.23
C GLY A 576 41.30 -46.89 16.69
N SER A 577 41.21 -46.70 15.38
CA SER A 577 41.22 -45.38 14.75
C SER A 577 40.29 -45.25 13.55
N ASN A 578 39.78 -44.05 13.26
CA ASN A 578 38.97 -43.81 12.07
C ASN A 578 39.17 -42.41 11.46
N ALA A 579 38.52 -42.16 10.33
CA ALA A 579 38.69 -40.94 9.54
C ALA A 579 38.08 -39.67 10.17
N SER A 580 37.33 -39.74 11.28
CA SER A 580 36.93 -38.53 12.02
C SER A 580 38.08 -37.96 12.87
N GLY A 581 39.20 -38.66 12.96
CA GLY A 581 40.33 -38.34 13.83
C GLY A 581 40.26 -39.04 15.19
N PHE A 582 39.29 -39.92 15.41
CA PHE A 582 39.24 -40.77 16.60
C PHE A 582 40.45 -41.69 16.65
N ILE A 583 41.11 -41.76 17.81
CA ILE A 583 42.11 -42.76 18.19
C ILE A 583 41.81 -43.14 19.64
N GLY A 584 41.52 -44.41 19.90
CA GLY A 584 41.19 -44.93 21.23
C GLY A 584 41.98 -46.19 21.55
N GLN A 585 42.45 -46.30 22.79
CA GLN A 585 43.05 -47.53 23.29
C GLN A 585 41.96 -48.58 23.52
N LEU A 586 42.25 -49.82 23.11
CA LEU A 586 41.42 -50.99 23.39
C LEU A 586 41.95 -51.70 24.63
N ASP A 587 41.09 -52.54 25.24
CA ASP A 587 41.52 -53.41 26.32
C ASP A 587 42.64 -54.36 25.84
N ASP A 588 43.65 -54.51 26.68
CA ASP A 588 44.80 -55.35 26.39
C ASP A 588 44.39 -56.81 26.20
N THR A 589 44.88 -57.43 25.13
CA THR A 589 44.61 -58.84 24.83
C THR A 589 45.81 -59.70 25.22
N THR A 590 45.61 -60.64 26.15
CA THR A 590 46.69 -61.50 26.66
C THR A 590 46.74 -62.84 25.94
N LEU A 591 47.86 -63.17 25.31
CA LEU A 591 48.16 -64.51 24.78
C LEU A 591 49.01 -65.29 25.79
N VAL A 592 48.45 -66.36 26.33
CA VAL A 592 49.11 -67.29 27.24
C VAL A 592 49.62 -68.49 26.44
N LEU A 593 50.92 -68.77 26.56
CA LEU A 593 51.55 -69.94 25.95
C LEU A 593 51.84 -70.98 27.02
N ARG A 594 51.44 -72.24 26.76
CA ARG A 594 51.61 -73.37 27.67
C ARG A 594 52.20 -74.56 26.94
N GLY A 595 53.05 -75.29 27.65
CA GLY A 595 53.57 -76.56 27.18
C GLY A 595 54.26 -77.29 28.31
N ASN A 596 54.15 -78.61 28.33
CA ASN A 596 54.82 -79.45 29.32
C ASN A 596 55.71 -80.45 28.58
N VAL A 597 56.98 -80.52 28.93
CA VAL A 597 57.92 -81.49 28.37
C VAL A 597 58.16 -82.57 29.41
N ASN A 598 57.88 -83.82 29.07
CA ASN A 598 58.06 -84.94 29.98
C ASN A 598 58.76 -86.13 29.29
N VAL A 599 59.39 -87.00 30.08
CA VAL A 599 59.85 -88.31 29.60
C VAL A 599 58.67 -89.30 29.67
N VAL A 600 58.51 -90.20 28.69
CA VAL A 600 57.46 -91.23 28.77
C VAL A 600 57.64 -92.01 30.08
N ALA A 601 56.58 -92.16 30.88
CA ALA A 601 56.57 -93.18 31.91
C ALA A 601 56.60 -94.54 31.21
N VAL A 602 57.72 -95.24 31.28
CA VAL A 602 57.82 -96.64 30.82
C VAL A 602 56.67 -97.40 31.47
N PRO A 603 55.72 -98.00 30.71
CA PRO A 603 54.77 -98.94 31.29
C PRO A 603 55.61 -100.04 31.93
N GLU A 604 55.52 -100.22 33.25
CA GLU A 604 56.32 -101.24 33.93
C GLU A 604 56.09 -102.58 33.23
N PRO A 605 57.16 -103.25 32.74
CA PRO A 605 56.99 -104.54 32.08
C PRO A 605 56.42 -105.53 33.09
N GLY A 606 55.41 -106.32 32.67
CA GLY A 606 54.72 -107.35 33.45
C GLY A 606 55.61 -108.50 33.99
N THR A 607 56.93 -108.32 33.97
CA THR A 607 57.96 -109.16 34.56
C THR A 607 57.75 -109.45 36.05
N TYR A 608 57.13 -108.54 36.82
CA TYR A 608 56.78 -108.83 38.23
C TYR A 608 55.70 -109.91 38.37
N VAL A 609 54.74 -109.99 37.44
CA VAL A 609 53.69 -111.03 37.44
C VAL A 609 54.29 -112.40 37.07
N LEU A 610 55.26 -112.44 36.17
CA LEU A 610 55.99 -113.67 35.80
C LEU A 610 56.95 -114.14 36.92
N MET A 611 57.58 -113.23 37.67
CA MET A 611 58.40 -113.58 38.84
C MET A 611 57.55 -114.14 39.99
N PHE A 612 56.38 -113.55 40.27
CA PHE A 612 55.47 -114.06 41.31
C PHE A 612 54.85 -115.43 40.94
N ALA A 613 54.53 -115.66 39.66
CA ALA A 613 54.04 -116.96 39.20
C ALA A 613 55.13 -118.06 39.28
N GLY A 614 56.39 -117.74 38.96
CA GLY A 614 57.52 -118.67 39.08
C GLY A 614 57.85 -119.09 40.51
N LEU A 615 57.72 -118.17 41.49
CA LEU A 615 57.99 -118.45 42.90
C LEU A 615 56.95 -119.41 43.52
N LEU A 616 55.67 -119.32 43.11
CA LEU A 616 54.61 -120.21 43.59
C LEU A 616 54.76 -121.66 43.10
N VAL A 617 55.29 -121.89 41.89
CA VAL A 617 55.56 -123.24 41.37
C VAL A 617 56.72 -123.93 42.12
N VAL A 618 57.75 -123.18 42.52
CA VAL A 618 58.90 -123.71 43.28
C VAL A 618 58.53 -124.01 44.75
N VAL A 619 57.67 -123.19 45.37
CA VAL A 619 57.15 -123.45 46.72
C VAL A 619 56.15 -124.62 46.74
N GLY A 620 55.34 -124.80 45.68
CA GLY A 620 54.46 -125.96 45.53
C GLY A 620 55.20 -127.29 45.36
N ALA A 621 56.28 -127.32 44.55
CA ALA A 621 57.06 -128.54 44.30
C ALA A 621 57.92 -128.99 45.49
N SER A 622 58.29 -128.07 46.40
CA SER A 622 59.09 -128.38 47.60
C SER A 622 58.26 -128.95 48.77
N LYS A 623 56.95 -128.67 48.85
CA LYS A 623 56.05 -129.26 49.86
C LYS A 623 55.59 -130.69 49.52
N ALA A 624 55.53 -131.05 48.23
CA ALA A 624 55.16 -132.40 47.79
C ALA A 624 56.27 -133.46 48.04
N ARG A 625 57.53 -133.05 48.22
CA ARG A 625 58.67 -133.98 48.46
C ARG A 625 59.01 -134.25 49.93
N ARG A 626 58.32 -133.65 50.90
CA ARG A 626 58.50 -133.94 52.35
C ARG A 626 57.46 -134.91 52.95
N GLY A 627 56.55 -135.44 52.13
CA GLY A 627 55.54 -136.42 52.56
C GLY A 627 55.95 -137.90 52.51
N GLN A 628 57.18 -138.25 52.11
CA GLN A 628 57.56 -139.65 51.85
C GLN A 628 58.77 -140.19 52.67
N ALA A 629 59.27 -139.47 53.68
CA ALA A 629 60.47 -139.92 54.42
C ALA A 629 60.39 -139.77 55.96
N ALA A 630 59.19 -139.80 56.55
CA ALA A 630 59.00 -139.91 58.01
C ALA A 630 58.04 -141.07 58.37
N ALA A 631 58.19 -142.18 57.65
CA ALA A 631 57.62 -143.48 57.97
C ALA A 631 58.72 -144.53 57.82
N ARG A 632 59.72 -144.49 58.71
CA ARG A 632 60.62 -145.59 59.09
C ARG A 632 61.52 -145.15 60.25
N ALA A 633 61.39 -145.86 61.37
CA ALA A 633 62.11 -145.79 62.65
C ALA A 633 61.58 -144.80 63.72
N ALA A 634 60.99 -145.41 64.77
CA ALA A 634 60.34 -144.90 65.99
C ALA A 634 58.88 -144.48 65.86
#